data_AF-T0WPF8-F1
#
_entry.id   AF-T0WPF8-F1
#
_cell.length_a   1.000
_cell.length_b   1.000
_cell.length_c   1.000
_cell.angle_alpha   90.00
_cell.angle_beta   90.00
_cell.angle_gamma   90.00
#
_symmetry.space_group_name_H-M   'P 1'
#
loop_
_entity.id
_entity.type
_entity.pdbx_description
1 polymer ?
#
loop_
_entity_poly.entity_id
_entity_poly.type
_entity_poly.pdbx_seq_one_letter_code
_entity_poly.pdbx_strand_id
1 'polypeptide(L)'
;MTNSQLALYLLQSLNMALGSQIEGETSYTNSFDVKVQEDGFLFLPRMPSGYIIDNDLYFKIFLIANACLYPRYTLLKQNSAYFVPLNTDDIHTQRGLFFPWKMGIYKTFSYQ
;
A
#
# COMPACT_ATOMS: atom_id res chain seq x y z
N MET A 1 -4.83 3.10 -17.61
CA MET A 1 -4.20 1.98 -16.89
C MET A 1 -5.31 1.22 -16.20
N THR A 2 -5.42 -0.09 -16.39
CA THR A 2 -6.43 -0.91 -15.71
C THR A 2 -6.08 -1.09 -14.24
N ASN A 3 -7.04 -1.51 -13.40
CA ASN A 3 -6.77 -1.80 -11.99
C ASN A 3 -5.68 -2.87 -11.82
N SER A 4 -5.65 -3.89 -12.68
CA SER A 4 -4.61 -4.92 -12.66
C SER A 4 -3.22 -4.38 -13.00
N GLN A 5 -3.12 -3.48 -13.99
CA GLN A 5 -1.85 -2.82 -14.33
C GLN A 5 -1.38 -1.90 -13.21
N LEU A 6 -2.31 -1.18 -12.57
CA LEU A 6 -2.00 -0.32 -11.43
C LEU A 6 -1.53 -1.13 -10.21
N ALA A 7 -2.20 -2.25 -9.91
CA ALA A 7 -1.82 -3.16 -8.85
C ALA A 7 -0.41 -3.71 -9.07
N LEU A 8 -0.11 -4.15 -10.30
CA LEU A 8 1.22 -4.66 -10.67
C LEU A 8 2.29 -3.56 -10.53
N TYR A 9 2.00 -2.34 -11.00
CA TYR A 9 2.91 -1.21 -10.87
C TYR A 9 3.23 -0.86 -9.41
N LEU A 10 2.20 -0.84 -8.55
CA LEU A 10 2.37 -0.63 -7.11
C LEU A 10 3.16 -1.76 -6.46
N LEU A 11 2.81 -3.01 -6.78
CA LEU A 11 3.51 -4.19 -6.27
C LEU A 11 5.01 -4.15 -6.61
N GLN A 12 5.36 -3.83 -7.85
CA GLN A 12 6.76 -3.69 -8.28
C GLN A 12 7.45 -2.56 -7.54
N SER A 13 6.81 -1.38 -7.46
CA SER A 13 7.39 -0.21 -6.80
C SER A 13 7.66 -0.45 -5.31
N LEU A 14 6.72 -1.09 -4.62
CA LEU A 14 6.85 -1.44 -3.20
C LEU A 14 7.93 -2.51 -2.98
N ASN A 15 8.00 -3.54 -3.83
CA ASN A 15 9.05 -4.56 -3.73
C ASN A 15 10.44 -3.95 -3.86
N MET A 16 10.66 -3.05 -4.83
CA MET A 16 11.96 -2.39 -5.02
C MET A 16 12.33 -1.50 -3.84
N ALA A 17 11.40 -0.64 -3.42
CA ALA A 17 11.67 0.33 -2.37
C ALA A 17 11.85 -0.32 -0.99
N LEU A 18 10.96 -1.25 -0.60
CA LEU A 18 11.04 -1.95 0.68
C LEU A 18 12.18 -2.98 0.71
N GLY A 19 12.44 -3.66 -0.40
CA GLY A 19 13.53 -4.65 -0.51
C GLY A 19 14.93 -4.04 -0.41
N SER A 20 15.11 -2.80 -0.88
CA SER A 20 16.40 -2.08 -0.78
C SER A 20 16.85 -1.76 0.65
N GLN A 21 15.96 -1.87 1.64
CA GLN A 21 16.20 -1.44 3.02
C GLN A 21 16.73 -2.56 3.93
N ILE A 22 16.94 -3.78 3.41
CA ILE A 22 17.41 -4.92 4.21
C ILE A 22 18.74 -5.42 3.62
N GLU A 23 19.83 -5.25 4.36
CA GLU A 23 21.15 -5.76 4.02
C GLU A 23 21.14 -7.30 4.09
N GLY A 24 21.13 -7.94 2.92
CA GLY A 24 21.48 -9.36 2.77
C GLY A 24 20.34 -10.35 2.57
N GLU A 25 19.10 -10.03 2.94
CA GLU A 25 17.93 -10.92 2.72
C GLU A 25 16.68 -10.10 2.39
N THR A 26 16.01 -10.36 1.26
CA THR A 26 14.79 -9.63 0.90
C THR A 26 13.58 -10.20 1.65
N SER A 27 13.34 -9.75 2.90
CA SER A 27 12.18 -10.16 3.72
C SER A 27 10.81 -9.84 3.08
N TYR A 28 10.81 -9.17 1.93
CA TYR A 28 9.63 -8.73 1.20
C TYR A 28 9.29 -9.55 -0.05
N THR A 29 10.19 -10.39 -0.55
CA THR A 29 9.94 -11.16 -1.78
C THR A 29 8.79 -12.15 -1.55
N ASN A 30 7.72 -12.02 -2.34
CA ASN A 30 6.47 -12.81 -2.22
C ASN A 30 5.74 -12.70 -0.87
N SER A 31 6.07 -11.73 -0.02
CA SER A 31 5.49 -11.65 1.33
C SER A 31 4.26 -10.74 1.44
N PHE A 32 3.85 -10.12 0.34
CA PHE A 32 2.61 -9.36 0.24
C PHE A 32 2.06 -9.34 -1.19
N ASP A 33 0.84 -8.85 -1.34
CA ASP A 33 0.20 -8.52 -2.62
C ASP A 33 -0.45 -7.14 -2.55
N VAL A 34 -0.90 -6.61 -3.70
CA VAL A 34 -1.62 -5.35 -3.80
C VAL A 34 -2.96 -5.56 -4.50
N LYS A 35 -4.04 -5.07 -3.89
CA LYS A 35 -5.38 -5.03 -4.51
C LYS A 35 -5.85 -3.60 -4.68
N VAL A 36 -6.11 -3.19 -5.91
CA VAL A 36 -6.68 -1.88 -6.23
C VAL A 36 -8.20 -1.92 -6.11
N GLN A 37 -8.75 -0.86 -5.53
CA GLN A 37 -10.18 -0.58 -5.42
C GLN A 37 -10.48 0.82 -5.98
N GLU A 38 -11.75 1.21 -6.02
CA GLU A 38 -12.15 2.51 -6.56
C GLU A 38 -11.59 3.68 -5.73
N ASP A 39 -11.64 3.55 -4.41
CA ASP A 39 -11.33 4.59 -3.43
C ASP A 39 -9.93 4.46 -2.80
N GLY A 40 -9.14 3.47 -3.22
CA GLY A 40 -7.81 3.25 -2.68
C GLY A 40 -7.17 1.96 -3.15
N PHE A 41 -6.14 1.53 -2.43
CA PHE A 41 -5.58 0.19 -2.57
C PHE A 41 -5.38 -0.47 -1.21
N LEU A 42 -5.29 -1.79 -1.24
CA LEU A 42 -4.88 -2.61 -0.11
C LEU A 42 -3.47 -3.12 -0.33
N PHE A 43 -2.65 -2.99 0.71
CA PHE A 43 -1.46 -3.81 0.89
C PHE A 43 -1.85 -5.05 1.68
N LEU A 44 -1.58 -6.23 1.15
CA LEU A 44 -2.02 -7.52 1.68
C LEU A 44 -0.81 -8.29 2.21
N PRO A 45 -0.41 -8.10 3.48
CA PRO A 45 0.69 -8.86 4.05
C PRO A 45 0.30 -10.33 4.21
N ARG A 46 1.19 -11.24 3.82
CA ARG A 46 1.04 -12.66 4.14
C ARG A 46 1.52 -12.91 5.56
N MET A 47 0.71 -13.61 6.33
CA MET A 47 1.05 -14.04 7.69
C MET A 47 1.38 -15.54 7.72
N PRO A 48 2.32 -16.00 8.57
CA PRO A 48 3.23 -15.21 9.38
C PRO A 48 4.20 -14.39 8.51
N SER A 49 4.60 -13.22 9.00
CA SER A 49 5.44 -12.26 8.28
C SER A 49 6.82 -12.16 8.92
N GLY A 50 7.86 -12.02 8.09
CA GLY A 50 9.23 -11.73 8.53
C GLY A 50 9.48 -10.26 8.89
N TYR A 51 8.49 -9.39 8.71
CA TYR A 51 8.55 -7.97 9.04
C TYR A 51 7.37 -7.56 9.93
N ILE A 52 7.60 -6.54 10.75
CA ILE A 52 6.59 -5.98 11.65
C ILE A 52 5.58 -5.18 10.82
N ILE A 53 4.29 -5.42 11.07
CA ILE A 53 3.19 -4.68 10.46
C ILE A 53 2.71 -3.64 11.47
N ASP A 54 3.22 -2.42 11.35
CA ASP A 54 2.96 -1.31 12.25
C ASP A 54 2.72 0.02 11.51
N ASN A 55 2.65 1.11 12.27
CA ASN A 55 2.51 2.46 11.73
C ASN A 55 3.71 2.86 10.86
N ASP A 56 4.92 2.39 11.20
CA ASP A 56 6.14 2.76 10.47
C ASP A 56 6.14 2.12 9.08
N LEU A 57 5.81 0.84 8.98
CA LEU A 57 5.61 0.17 7.69
C LEU A 57 4.50 0.86 6.88
N TYR A 58 3.37 1.13 7.52
CA TYR A 58 2.23 1.79 6.86
C TYR A 58 2.65 3.15 6.27
N PHE A 59 3.35 3.99 7.04
CA PHE A 59 3.78 5.29 6.55
C PHE A 59 4.88 5.19 5.49
N LYS A 60 5.78 4.20 5.56
CA LYS A 60 6.75 3.93 4.47
C LYS A 60 6.03 3.59 3.17
N ILE A 61 5.04 2.69 3.22
CA ILE A 61 4.22 2.32 2.04
C ILE A 61 3.50 3.55 1.49
N PHE A 62 2.89 4.37 2.36
CA PHE A 62 2.23 5.61 1.96
C PHE A 62 3.19 6.53 1.20
N LEU A 63 4.41 6.76 1.69
CA LEU A 63 5.38 7.65 1.05
C LEU A 63 5.79 7.13 -0.34
N ILE A 64 6.08 5.82 -0.45
CA ILE A 64 6.45 5.18 -1.71
C ILE A 64 5.29 5.29 -2.72
N ALA A 65 4.09 4.84 -2.32
CA ALA A 65 2.93 4.84 -3.19
C ALA A 65 2.50 6.25 -3.59
N ASN A 66 2.59 7.24 -2.69
CA ASN A 66 2.28 8.62 -3.02
C ASN A 66 3.22 9.19 -4.09
N ALA A 67 4.52 8.87 -4.03
CA ALA A 67 5.48 9.26 -5.07
C ALA A 67 5.20 8.57 -6.42
N CYS A 68 4.81 7.29 -6.40
CA CYS A 68 4.48 6.52 -7.61
C CYS A 68 3.19 6.97 -8.29
N LEU A 69 2.20 7.42 -7.50
CA LEU A 69 0.84 7.64 -7.99
C LEU A 69 0.53 9.10 -8.30
N TYR A 70 1.20 10.06 -7.66
CA TYR A 70 1.03 11.48 -8.00
C TYR A 70 1.54 11.77 -9.42
N PRO A 71 0.84 12.58 -10.24
CA PRO A 71 -0.38 13.35 -9.96
C PRO A 71 -1.70 12.62 -10.29
N ARG A 72 -1.66 11.35 -10.69
CA ARG A 72 -2.87 10.61 -11.10
C ARG A 72 -3.77 10.24 -9.93
N TYR A 73 -3.20 9.99 -8.76
CA TYR A 73 -3.94 9.80 -7.52
C TYR A 73 -3.27 10.59 -6.40
N THR A 74 -4.09 11.21 -5.55
CA THR A 74 -3.65 11.83 -4.30
C THR A 74 -4.01 10.89 -3.15
N LEU A 75 -3.01 10.31 -2.48
CA LEU A 75 -3.27 9.47 -1.30
C LEU A 75 -3.64 10.34 -0.09
N LEU A 76 -4.57 9.86 0.71
CA LEU A 76 -5.02 10.53 1.92
C LEU A 76 -4.30 9.94 3.15
N LYS A 77 -3.43 10.73 3.76
CA LYS A 77 -2.69 10.30 4.96
C LYS A 77 -3.65 9.98 6.10
N GLN A 78 -3.45 8.82 6.73
CA GLN A 78 -4.18 8.39 7.92
C GLN A 78 -3.36 8.70 9.19
N ASN A 79 -4.01 8.75 10.35
CA ASN A 79 -3.35 8.99 11.63
C ASN A 79 -2.57 7.77 12.14
N SER A 80 -2.93 6.57 11.68
CA SER A 80 -2.32 5.30 12.03
C SER A 80 -2.52 4.28 10.91
N ALA A 81 -1.88 3.12 11.02
CA ALA A 81 -2.13 1.97 10.17
C ALA A 81 -3.63 1.62 10.19
N TYR A 82 -4.23 1.52 9.01
CA TYR A 82 -5.66 1.25 8.86
C TYR A 82 -5.88 -0.18 8.37
N PHE A 83 -6.20 -1.08 9.29
CA PHE A 83 -6.52 -2.47 8.96
C PHE A 83 -7.96 -2.62 8.51
N VAL A 84 -8.16 -3.42 7.47
CA VAL A 84 -9.49 -3.87 7.03
C VAL A 84 -9.52 -5.40 6.91
N PRO A 85 -10.63 -6.04 7.30
CA PRO A 85 -10.80 -7.48 7.11
C PRO A 85 -11.03 -7.80 5.63
N LEU A 86 -10.48 -8.92 5.18
CA LEU A 86 -10.81 -9.50 3.87
C LEU A 86 -11.78 -10.67 4.06
N ASN A 87 -12.78 -10.74 3.19
CA ASN A 87 -13.73 -11.84 3.17
C ASN A 87 -13.08 -13.08 2.52
N THR A 88 -12.31 -13.84 3.31
CA THR A 88 -11.60 -15.06 2.91
C THR A 88 -11.43 -15.99 4.11
N ASP A 89 -11.48 -17.30 3.86
CA ASP A 89 -11.20 -18.34 4.87
C ASP A 89 -9.69 -18.57 5.05
N ASP A 90 -8.86 -18.00 4.18
CA ASP A 90 -7.40 -18.10 4.27
C ASP A 90 -6.84 -17.20 5.39
N ILE A 91 -6.52 -17.82 6.52
CA ILE A 91 -5.90 -17.15 7.67
C ILE A 91 -4.62 -16.38 7.32
N HIS A 92 -3.92 -16.73 6.23
CA HIS A 92 -2.69 -16.06 5.81
C HIS A 92 -2.96 -14.69 5.15
N THR A 93 -4.17 -14.43 4.66
CA THR A 93 -4.52 -13.21 3.90
C THR A 93 -5.80 -12.50 4.38
N GLN A 94 -6.34 -12.85 5.55
CA GLN A 94 -7.58 -12.28 6.12
C GLN A 94 -7.59 -10.78 6.43
N ARG A 95 -6.48 -10.04 6.29
CA ARG A 95 -6.44 -8.59 6.51
C ARG A 95 -5.56 -7.87 5.51
N GLY A 96 -5.87 -6.60 5.27
CA GLY A 96 -5.06 -5.67 4.51
C GLY A 96 -4.88 -4.35 5.23
N LEU A 97 -3.84 -3.61 4.86
CA LEU A 97 -3.69 -2.19 5.18
C LEU A 97 -4.31 -1.37 4.06
N PHE A 98 -5.26 -0.50 4.38
CA PHE A 98 -5.98 0.30 3.41
C PHE A 98 -5.38 1.70 3.25
N PHE A 99 -5.15 2.08 2.00
CA PHE A 99 -4.59 3.36 1.59
C PHE A 99 -5.60 4.10 0.71
N PRO A 100 -6.43 4.97 1.30
CA PRO A 100 -7.43 5.72 0.56
C PRO A 100 -6.78 6.77 -0.36
N TRP A 101 -7.42 7.02 -1.50
CA TRP A 101 -6.99 8.04 -2.44
C TRP A 101 -8.16 8.83 -3.04
N LYS A 102 -7.82 9.89 -3.77
CA LYS A 102 -8.70 10.55 -4.75
C LYS A 102 -8.03 10.54 -6.11
N MET A 103 -8.83 10.39 -7.16
CA MET A 103 -8.37 10.56 -8.54
C MET A 103 -7.95 12.00 -8.80
N GLY A 104 -6.79 12.17 -9.44
CA GLY A 104 -6.19 13.45 -9.79
C GLY A 104 -5.49 14.17 -8.65
N ILE A 105 -5.17 15.44 -8.90
CA ILE A 105 -4.58 16.36 -7.91
C ILE A 105 -5.73 16.90 -7.05
N TYR A 106 -5.75 16.52 -5.77
CA TYR A 106 -6.68 17.13 -4.84
C TYR A 106 -6.26 18.58 -4.58
N LYS A 107 -7.05 19.54 -5.06
CA LYS A 107 -6.93 20.94 -4.63
C LYS A 107 -7.58 21.08 -3.27
N THR A 108 -6.78 21.22 -2.22
CA THR A 108 -7.26 21.81 -0.97
C THR A 108 -7.73 23.23 -1.30
N PHE A 109 -9.03 23.48 -1.22
CA PHE A 109 -9.54 24.85 -1.20
C PHE A 109 -9.04 25.51 0.09
N SER A 110 -7.98 26.30 0.00
CA SER A 110 -7.64 27.28 1.03
C SER A 110 -8.71 28.38 0.97
N TYR A 111 -9.53 28.47 2.02
CA TYR A 111 -10.43 29.61 2.22
C TYR A 111 -9.58 30.90 2.23
N GLN A 112 -9.89 31.82 1.31
CA GLN A 112 -9.50 33.23 1.40
C GLN A 112 -10.48 33.95 2.34
#